data_AF-A0A2D6F292-F1
#
_entry.id   AF-A0A2D6F292-F1
#
_cell.length_a   1.000
_cell.length_b   1.000
_cell.length_c   1.000
_cell.angle_alpha   90.00
_cell.angle_beta   90.00
_cell.angle_gamma   90.00
#
_symmetry.space_group_name_H-M   'P 1'
#
loop_
_entity.id
_entity.type
_entity.pdbx_description
1 polymer ?
#
loop_
_entity_poly.entity_id
_entity_poly.type
_entity_poly.pdbx_seq_one_letter_code
_entity_poly.pdbx_strand_id
1 'polypeptide(L)'
;MAEEETKGMKNHLYVIFRIIVGLLFFMHGSQKLFGWFGSSSPTPLVSLMGVVGIIEIVAGIAIAFGILTRLAAFGGLVVMIGAYTTAHLPKGLWPYQNGGELALMYLAAFLVLLAYGSNGYTIRDFLKEKPKPVPSQPTQPIETTTQEPATN
;
A
#
# COMPACT_ATOMS: atom_id res chain seq x y z
N MET A 1 -3.81 17.65 -22.37
CA MET A 1 -3.28 16.34 -22.82
C MET A 1 -1.90 16.04 -22.20
N ALA A 2 -0.84 16.80 -22.48
CA ALA A 2 0.51 16.50 -21.94
C ALA A 2 0.62 16.47 -20.39
N GLU A 3 -0.10 17.35 -19.68
CA GLU A 3 -0.10 17.39 -18.22
C GLU A 3 -0.82 16.18 -17.59
N GLU A 4 -1.86 15.69 -18.25
CA GLU A 4 -2.66 14.55 -17.80
C GLU A 4 -1.90 13.23 -18.00
N GLU A 5 -1.21 13.07 -19.14
CA GLU A 5 -0.32 11.95 -19.40
C GLU A 5 0.85 11.90 -18.39
N THR A 6 1.43 13.07 -18.09
CA THR A 6 2.51 13.21 -17.10
C THR A 6 2.04 12.81 -15.70
N LYS A 7 0.83 13.21 -15.31
CA LYS A 7 0.21 12.86 -14.01
C LYS A 7 -0.09 11.36 -13.93
N GLY A 8 -0.60 10.76 -15.01
CA GLY A 8 -0.83 9.32 -15.12
C GLY A 8 0.46 8.50 -14.95
N MET A 9 1.52 8.87 -15.68
CA MET A 9 2.82 8.20 -15.60
C MET A 9 3.45 8.30 -14.21
N LYS A 10 3.42 9.48 -13.57
CA LYS A 10 3.91 9.67 -12.19
C LYS A 10 3.19 8.76 -11.19
N ASN A 11 1.88 8.59 -11.35
CA ASN A 11 1.09 7.68 -10.51
C ASN A 11 1.48 6.20 -10.72
N HIS A 12 1.77 5.78 -11.96
CA HIS A 12 2.21 4.41 -12.24
C HIS A 12 3.56 4.09 -11.61
N LEU A 13 4.55 4.98 -11.76
CA LEU A 13 5.88 4.79 -11.17
C LEU A 13 5.82 4.71 -9.65
N TYR A 14 5.00 5.56 -9.01
CA TYR A 14 4.82 5.52 -7.57
C TYR A 14 4.14 4.23 -7.11
N VAL A 15 3.14 3.73 -7.85
CA VAL A 15 2.50 2.44 -7.53
C VAL A 15 3.49 1.29 -7.63
N ILE A 16 4.33 1.26 -8.68
CA ILE A 16 5.39 0.24 -8.83
C ILE A 16 6.35 0.31 -7.64
N PHE A 17 6.84 1.51 -7.31
CA PHE A 17 7.69 1.74 -6.14
C PHE A 17 7.04 1.21 -4.86
N ARG A 18 5.79 1.58 -4.61
CA ARG A 18 5.03 1.16 -3.41
C ARG A 18 4.89 -0.36 -3.35
N ILE A 19 4.57 -1.02 -4.47
CA ILE A 19 4.46 -2.48 -4.56
C ILE A 19 5.79 -3.15 -4.27
N ILE A 20 6.89 -2.68 -4.87
CA ILE A 20 8.23 -3.24 -4.65
C ILE A 20 8.64 -3.11 -3.19
N VAL A 21 8.52 -1.91 -2.60
CA VAL A 21 8.87 -1.69 -1.19
C VAL A 21 8.03 -2.57 -0.27
N GLY A 22 6.72 -2.64 -0.50
CA GLY A 22 5.82 -3.48 0.29
C GLY A 22 6.15 -4.97 0.18
N LEU A 23 6.45 -5.46 -1.03
CA LEU A 23 6.80 -6.85 -1.29
C LEU A 23 8.13 -7.23 -0.61
N LEU A 24 9.16 -6.41 -0.74
CA LEU A 24 10.45 -6.69 -0.11
C LEU A 24 10.36 -6.64 1.42
N PHE A 25 9.54 -5.75 1.99
CA PHE A 25 9.30 -5.71 3.42
C PHE A 25 8.55 -6.96 3.92
N PHE A 26 7.55 -7.43 3.15
CA PHE A 26 6.90 -8.71 3.40
C PHE A 26 7.88 -9.89 3.36
N MET A 27 8.84 -9.88 2.43
CA MET A 27 9.87 -10.92 2.35
C MET A 27 10.77 -10.93 3.59
N HIS A 28 11.15 -9.77 4.14
CA HIS A 28 11.90 -9.71 5.40
C HIS A 28 11.12 -10.30 6.58
N GLY A 29 9.82 -10.01 6.67
CA GLY A 29 9.00 -10.58 7.74
C GLY A 29 8.82 -12.09 7.56
N SER A 30 8.68 -12.54 6.32
CA SER A 30 8.57 -13.96 5.97
C SER A 30 9.86 -14.74 6.25
N GLN A 31 11.02 -14.13 6.02
CA GLN A 31 12.32 -14.67 6.42
C GLN A 31 12.38 -14.89 7.94
N LYS A 32 11.86 -13.94 8.72
CA LYS A 32 11.85 -14.03 10.19
C LYS A 32 10.86 -15.06 10.72
N LEU A 33 9.64 -15.12 10.18
CA LEU A 33 8.56 -15.96 10.72
C LEU A 33 8.51 -17.37 10.15
N PHE A 34 8.95 -17.55 8.91
CA PHE A 34 8.76 -18.82 8.19
C PHE A 34 10.08 -19.42 7.69
N GLY A 35 11.21 -18.72 7.84
CA GLY A 35 12.48 -19.19 7.29
C GLY A 35 12.52 -19.17 5.75
N TRP A 36 11.59 -18.49 5.09
CA TRP A 36 11.54 -18.41 3.63
C TRP A 36 12.73 -17.62 3.07
N PHE A 37 12.93 -17.69 1.75
CA PHE A 37 13.94 -16.88 1.02
C PHE A 37 15.37 -17.02 1.56
N GLY A 38 15.79 -18.23 1.94
CA GLY A 38 17.18 -18.55 2.32
C GLY A 38 17.54 -18.34 3.79
N SER A 39 16.57 -18.12 4.68
CA SER A 39 16.80 -18.01 6.12
C SER A 39 16.94 -19.40 6.79
N SER A 40 17.86 -19.53 7.74
CA SER A 40 18.22 -20.84 8.31
C SER A 40 17.29 -21.33 9.42
N SER A 41 16.46 -20.47 10.03
CA SER A 41 15.49 -20.88 11.07
C SER A 41 14.41 -19.81 11.32
N PRO A 42 13.13 -20.20 11.42
CA PRO A 42 12.06 -19.34 11.91
C PRO A 42 12.31 -18.86 13.34
N THR A 43 11.89 -17.63 13.65
CA THR A 43 11.94 -17.07 14.99
C THR A 43 10.65 -17.35 15.76
N PRO A 44 10.69 -17.61 17.09
CA PRO A 44 9.49 -17.70 17.92
C PRO A 44 8.60 -16.45 17.81
N LEU A 45 7.27 -16.64 17.70
CA LEU A 45 6.31 -15.55 17.55
C LEU A 45 6.30 -14.58 18.74
N VAL A 46 6.40 -15.10 19.97
CA VAL A 46 6.40 -14.32 21.22
C VAL A 46 7.81 -13.83 21.56
N SER A 47 8.59 -13.44 20.55
CA SER A 47 9.90 -12.81 20.70
C SER A 47 9.90 -11.45 20.03
N LEU A 48 10.87 -10.59 20.37
CA LEU A 48 11.03 -9.30 19.72
C LEU A 48 11.15 -9.44 18.19
N MET A 49 11.94 -10.42 17.71
CA MET A 49 12.09 -10.66 16.28
C MET A 49 10.85 -11.28 15.63
N GLY A 50 10.06 -12.07 16.38
CA GLY A 50 8.75 -12.54 15.95
C GLY A 50 7.77 -11.38 15.75
N VAL A 51 7.68 -10.47 16.73
CA VAL A 51 6.85 -9.27 16.63
C VAL A 51 7.28 -8.40 15.45
N VAL A 52 8.59 -8.18 15.26
CA VAL A 52 9.12 -7.46 14.09
C VAL A 52 8.71 -8.14 12.79
N GLY A 53 8.83 -9.48 12.69
CA GLY A 53 8.42 -10.22 11.51
C GLY A 53 6.93 -10.07 11.19
N ILE A 54 6.07 -10.07 12.21
CA ILE A 54 4.62 -9.83 12.04
C ILE A 54 4.36 -8.43 11.50
N ILE A 55 5.00 -7.41 12.10
CA ILE A 55 4.86 -6.02 11.66
C ILE A 55 5.31 -5.88 10.20
N GLU A 56 6.42 -6.50 9.82
CA GLU A 56 6.96 -6.45 8.46
C GLU A 56 6.02 -7.06 7.41
N ILE A 57 5.42 -8.22 7.72
CA ILE A 57 4.42 -8.85 6.85
C ILE A 57 3.19 -7.96 6.71
N VAL A 58 2.59 -7.54 7.83
CA VAL A 58 1.35 -6.77 7.83
C VAL A 58 1.55 -5.42 7.13
N ALA A 59 2.64 -4.71 7.46
CA ALA A 59 2.96 -3.44 6.84
C ALA A 59 3.31 -3.62 5.35
N GLY A 60 4.06 -4.66 4.98
CA GLY A 60 4.44 -4.93 3.60
C GLY A 60 3.22 -5.14 2.70
N ILE A 61 2.27 -5.97 3.13
CA ILE A 61 0.99 -6.20 2.45
C ILE A 61 0.19 -4.90 2.37
N ALA A 62 0.02 -4.21 3.50
CA ALA A 62 -0.74 -2.97 3.58
C ALA A 62 -0.18 -1.88 2.63
N ILE A 63 1.14 -1.73 2.59
CA ILE A 63 1.82 -0.80 1.68
C ILE A 63 1.57 -1.20 0.23
N ALA A 64 1.85 -2.45 -0.16
CA ALA A 64 1.74 -2.90 -1.56
C ALA A 64 0.33 -2.63 -2.12
N PHE A 65 -0.71 -2.98 -1.36
CA PHE A 65 -2.10 -2.83 -1.77
C PHE A 65 -2.70 -1.44 -1.53
N GLY A 66 -1.95 -0.51 -0.93
CA GLY A 66 -2.42 0.85 -0.69
C GLY A 66 -3.41 0.97 0.48
N ILE A 67 -3.36 0.03 1.44
CA ILE A 67 -4.23 -0.01 2.63
C ILE A 67 -3.51 0.70 3.77
N LEU A 68 -4.08 1.79 4.29
CA LEU A 68 -3.50 2.55 5.42
C LEU A 68 -1.99 2.82 5.27
N THR A 69 -1.53 3.11 4.04
CA THR A 69 -0.10 3.13 3.68
C THR A 69 0.75 4.00 4.61
N ARG A 70 0.23 5.14 5.07
CA ARG A 70 0.96 6.01 6.02
C ARG A 70 1.18 5.33 7.36
N LEU A 71 0.17 4.65 7.91
CA LEU A 71 0.29 3.96 9.19
C LEU A 71 1.24 2.76 9.08
N ALA A 72 1.11 1.99 7.99
CA ALA A 72 2.00 0.86 7.71
C ALA A 72 3.46 1.32 7.52
N ALA A 73 3.69 2.41 6.76
CA ALA A 73 5.01 2.99 6.57
C ALA A 73 5.60 3.55 7.87
N PHE A 74 4.79 4.15 8.75
CA PHE A 74 5.25 4.58 10.07
C PHE A 74 5.73 3.39 10.92
N GLY A 75 4.96 2.30 10.95
CA GLY A 75 5.37 1.07 11.63
C GLY A 75 6.68 0.51 11.08
N GLY A 76 6.81 0.44 9.76
CA GLY A 76 8.04 0.02 9.10
C GLY A 76 9.24 0.92 9.39
N LEU A 77 9.03 2.25 9.43
CA LEU A 77 10.04 3.24 9.80
C LEU A 77 10.60 2.96 11.19
N VAL A 78 9.73 2.76 12.19
CA VAL A 78 10.16 2.47 13.57
C VAL A 78 10.96 1.18 13.63
N VAL A 79 10.52 0.12 12.94
CA VAL A 79 11.25 -1.15 12.85
C VAL A 79 12.65 -0.94 12.26
N MET A 80 12.78 -0.17 11.18
CA MET A 80 14.08 0.08 10.55
C MET A 80 15.00 0.98 11.38
N ILE A 81 14.46 1.94 12.13
CA ILE A 81 15.26 2.70 13.11
C ILE A 81 15.81 1.75 14.18
N GLY A 82 14.96 0.88 14.73
CA GLY A 82 15.36 -0.14 15.70
C GLY A 82 16.43 -1.09 15.13
N ALA A 83 16.22 -1.62 13.93
CA ALA A 83 17.18 -2.49 13.25
C ALA A 83 18.51 -1.78 12.99
N TYR A 84 18.49 -0.53 12.50
CA TYR A 84 19.71 0.22 12.24
C TYR A 84 20.50 0.46 13.53
N THR A 85 19.82 0.94 14.58
CA THR A 85 20.46 1.27 15.85
C THR A 85 21.02 0.04 16.58
N THR A 86 20.33 -1.10 16.52
CA THR A 86 20.71 -2.30 17.28
C THR A 86 21.57 -3.29 16.50
N ALA A 87 21.35 -3.44 15.20
CA ALA A 87 21.99 -4.48 14.38
C ALA A 87 23.10 -3.95 13.45
N HIS A 88 23.12 -2.65 13.17
CA HIS A 88 24.07 -2.04 12.22
C HIS A 88 25.01 -1.05 12.89
N LEU A 89 24.51 -0.05 13.59
CA LEU A 89 25.33 1.01 14.19
C LEU A 89 26.51 0.51 15.05
N PRO A 90 26.40 -0.58 15.85
CA PRO A 90 27.53 -1.10 16.62
C PRO A 90 28.70 -1.65 15.77
N LYS A 91 28.46 -1.96 14.49
CA LYS A 91 29.48 -2.55 13.58
C LYS A 91 30.31 -1.50 12.84
N GLY A 92 29.94 -0.22 12.93
CA GLY A 92 30.66 0.87 12.27
C GLY A 92 29.78 2.10 12.06
N LEU A 93 30.40 3.26 11.87
CA LEU A 93 29.68 4.52 11.70
C LEU A 93 29.03 4.67 10.33
N TRP A 94 29.67 4.17 9.28
CA TRP A 94 29.19 4.34 7.91
C TRP A 94 28.27 3.19 7.51
N PRO A 95 27.08 3.45 6.91
CA PRO A 95 26.15 2.41 6.45
C PRO A 95 26.82 1.34 5.57
N TYR A 96 27.70 1.78 4.66
CA TYR A 96 28.46 0.89 3.79
C TYR A 96 29.37 -0.07 4.56
N GLN A 97 30.01 0.40 5.63
CA GLN A 97 30.91 -0.41 6.46
C GLN A 97 30.13 -1.37 7.37
N ASN A 98 28.97 -0.93 7.87
CA ASN A 98 28.19 -1.67 8.87
C ASN A 98 27.07 -2.55 8.28
N GLY A 99 26.96 -2.59 6.94
CA GLY A 99 25.94 -3.31 6.19
C GLY A 99 24.52 -2.75 6.35
N GLY A 100 24.37 -1.53 6.87
CA GLY A 100 23.09 -0.87 7.16
C GLY A 100 22.49 -0.10 5.99
N GLU A 101 23.08 -0.18 4.80
CA GLU A 101 22.60 0.51 3.60
C GLU A 101 21.15 0.17 3.29
N LEU A 102 20.77 -1.11 3.36
CA LEU A 102 19.41 -1.54 3.07
C LEU A 102 18.41 -0.97 4.09
N ALA A 103 18.75 -0.98 5.38
CA ALA A 103 17.92 -0.37 6.42
C ALA A 103 17.74 1.14 6.18
N LEU A 104 18.79 1.84 5.74
CA LEU A 104 18.71 3.26 5.39
C LEU A 104 17.87 3.50 4.12
N MET A 105 17.94 2.62 3.12
CA MET A 105 17.09 2.69 1.93
C MET A 105 15.61 2.48 2.28
N TYR A 106 15.28 1.57 3.20
CA TYR A 106 13.92 1.46 3.70
C TYR A 106 13.47 2.67 4.49
N LEU A 107 14.33 3.28 5.33
CA LEU A 107 14.00 4.53 6.01
C LEU A 107 13.63 5.62 5.00
N ALA A 108 14.44 5.82 3.96
CA ALA A 108 14.15 6.77 2.91
C ALA A 108 12.84 6.45 2.18
N ALA A 109 12.62 5.17 1.84
CA ALA A 109 11.40 4.73 1.17
C ALA A 109 10.14 4.96 2.04
N PHE A 110 10.20 4.67 3.34
CA PHE A 110 9.09 4.89 4.26
C PHE A 110 8.78 6.37 4.47
N LEU A 111 9.79 7.25 4.46
CA LEU A 111 9.55 8.71 4.47
C LEU A 111 8.80 9.17 3.22
N VAL A 112 9.15 8.64 2.04
CA VAL A 112 8.39 8.89 0.80
C VAL A 112 6.96 8.37 0.94
N LEU A 113 6.77 7.13 1.41
CA LEU A 113 5.43 6.56 1.60
C LEU A 113 4.58 7.32 2.62
N LEU A 114 5.19 7.89 3.67
CA LEU A 114 4.51 8.76 4.63
C LEU A 114 4.02 10.06 3.97
N ALA A 115 4.87 10.69 3.17
CA ALA A 115 4.53 11.92 2.45
C ALA A 115 3.41 11.68 1.42
N TYR A 116 3.59 10.68 0.55
CA TYR A 116 2.70 10.46 -0.62
C TYR A 116 1.52 9.53 -0.34
N GLY A 117 1.54 8.75 0.75
CA GLY A 117 0.43 7.88 1.15
C GLY A 117 0.07 6.82 0.11
N SER A 118 -1.23 6.58 -0.08
CA SER A 118 -1.74 5.56 -1.01
C SER A 118 -2.01 6.09 -2.43
N ASN A 119 -1.37 7.19 -2.84
CA ASN A 119 -1.59 7.79 -4.18
C ASN A 119 -1.43 6.76 -5.31
N GLY A 120 -2.20 6.96 -6.40
CA GLY A 120 -2.31 6.02 -7.51
C GLY A 120 -3.28 4.86 -7.24
N TYR A 121 -3.18 3.79 -8.03
CA TYR A 121 -4.03 2.62 -7.91
C TYR A 121 -3.88 1.93 -6.56
N THR A 122 -4.98 1.49 -5.98
CA THR A 122 -5.06 0.72 -4.73
C THR A 122 -5.95 -0.50 -4.92
N ILE A 123 -6.01 -1.39 -3.93
CA ILE A 123 -6.94 -2.53 -3.97
C ILE A 123 -8.40 -2.10 -4.17
N ARG A 124 -8.79 -0.91 -3.70
CA ARG A 124 -10.15 -0.38 -3.86
C ARG A 124 -10.53 -0.18 -5.31
N ASP A 125 -9.57 0.10 -6.19
CA ASP A 125 -9.85 0.33 -7.60
C ASP A 125 -10.20 -0.95 -8.35
N PHE A 126 -9.71 -2.09 -7.86
CA PHE A 126 -10.03 -3.41 -8.39
C PHE A 126 -11.30 -4.03 -7.77
N LEU A 127 -11.72 -3.54 -6.61
CA LEU A 127 -12.92 -4.02 -5.90
C LEU A 127 -14.21 -3.25 -6.28
N LYS A 128 -14.12 -2.18 -7.08
CA LYS A 128 -15.30 -1.44 -7.53
C LYS A 128 -16.11 -2.31 -8.49
N GLU A 129 -17.34 -2.67 -8.10
CA GLU A 129 -18.31 -3.26 -9.02
C GLU A 129 -18.63 -2.27 -10.15
N LYS A 130 -18.72 -2.76 -11.39
CA LYS A 130 -19.26 -1.94 -12.48
C LYS A 130 -20.71 -1.60 -12.13
N PRO A 131 -21.16 -0.34 -12.28
CA PRO A 131 -22.54 0.01 -12.03
C PRO A 131 -23.44 -0.90 -12.87
N LYS A 132 -24.41 -1.57 -12.24
CA LYS A 132 -25.43 -2.31 -12.97
C LYS A 132 -26.16 -1.33 -13.90
N PRO A 133 -26.40 -1.67 -15.17
CA PRO A 133 -27.22 -0.84 -16.04
C PRO A 133 -28.55 -0.60 -15.33
N VAL A 134 -28.90 0.66 -15.08
CA VAL A 134 -30.25 0.98 -14.60
C VAL A 134 -31.20 0.58 -15.73
N PRO A 135 -32.15 -0.34 -15.51
CA PRO A 135 -33.16 -0.62 -16.52
C PRO A 135 -33.85 0.70 -16.84
N SER A 136 -33.80 1.12 -18.11
CA SER A 136 -34.58 2.25 -18.60
C SER A 136 -36.03 2.02 -18.19
N GLN A 137 -36.54 2.84 -17.27
CA GLN A 137 -37.97 2.78 -16.94
C GLN A 137 -38.74 2.95 -18.24
N PRO A 138 -39.75 2.10 -18.53
CA PRO A 138 -40.62 2.31 -19.65
C PRO A 138 -41.19 3.73 -19.53
N THR A 139 -40.96 4.55 -20.55
CA THR A 139 -41.62 5.85 -20.66
C THR A 139 -43.13 5.58 -20.62
N GLN A 140 -43.77 5.85 -19.49
CA GLN A 140 -45.23 5.80 -19.38
C GLN A 140 -45.77 6.78 -20.43
N PRO A 141 -46.72 6.36 -21.30
CA PRO A 141 -47.40 7.28 -22.19
C PRO A 141 -48.00 8.41 -21.34
N ILE A 142 -47.72 9.65 -21.72
CA ILE A 142 -48.44 10.80 -21.16
C ILE A 142 -49.91 10.58 -21.53
N GLU A 143 -50.74 10.21 -20.57
CA GLU A 143 -52.19 10.23 -20.75
C GLU A 143 -52.58 11.69 -20.96
N THR A 144 -52.76 12.06 -22.23
CA THR A 144 -53.42 13.32 -22.59
C THR A 144 -54.87 13.18 -22.16
N THR A 145 -55.18 13.55 -20.91
CA THR A 145 -56.56 13.79 -20.49
C THR A 145 -57.08 14.94 -21.34
N THR A 146 -57.79 14.60 -22.42
CA THR A 146 -58.62 15.55 -23.16
C THR A 146 -59.69 16.04 -22.18
N GLN A 147 -59.46 17.17 -21.52
CA GLN A 147 -60.52 17.89 -20.83
C GLN A 147 -61.51 18.37 -21.90
N GLU A 148 -62.66 17.71 -21.96
CA GLU A 148 -63.82 18.14 -22.72
C GLU A 148 -64.30 19.49 -22.15
N PRO A 149 -64.47 20.54 -22.97
CA PRO A 149 -64.91 21.84 -22.48
C PRO A 149 -66.38 21.74 -22.06
N ALA A 150 -66.66 22.07 -20.79
CA ALA A 150 -68.01 22.13 -20.26
C ALA A 150 -68.88 23.08 -21.11
N THR A 151 -69.96 22.55 -21.66
CA THR A 151 -71.03 23.34 -22.26
C THR A 151 -71.87 23.99 -21.15
N ASN A 152 -71.95 25.31 -21.24
CA ASN A 152 -72.72 26.31 -20.47
C ASN A 152 -73.80 25.82 -19.50
#